data_AF-A0A545THT4-F1
#
_entry.id   AF-A0A545THT4-F1
#
_cell.length_a   1.000
_cell.length_b   1.000
_cell.length_c   1.000
_cell.angle_alpha   90.00
_cell.angle_beta   90.00
_cell.angle_gamma   90.00
#
_symmetry.space_group_name_H-M   'P 1'
#
loop_
_entity.id
_entity.type
_entity.pdbx_description
1 polymer ?
#
loop_
_entity_poly.entity_id
_entity_poly.type
_entity_poly.pdbx_seq_one_letter_code
_entity_poly.pdbx_strand_id
1 'polypeptide(L)'
;MLKLLDFFGLAIDEDRADIIPLMELLGINQEIENTKVVTTLKKKNGRDAPIVAVARRQQVLKMIKPMLNENMLEHDPNFYDKEINTSSEHDRRYGAEEKLLEYALLVASTKSKHILETEGGFISLKQLREAAFLETRFDRCWEILSSQTHHIVSAFRKG
;
A
#
# COMPACT_ATOMS: atom_id res chain seq x y z
N MET A 1 -9.77 -0.31 -14.18
CA MET A 1 -10.04 0.07 -12.78
C MET A 1 -9.68 -1.13 -11.93
N LEU A 2 -8.75 -0.93 -11.01
CA LEU A 2 -8.26 -1.96 -10.11
C LEU A 2 -9.38 -2.46 -9.19
N LYS A 3 -9.41 -3.76 -8.91
CA LYS A 3 -10.40 -4.46 -8.08
C LYS A 3 -9.68 -5.29 -7.01
N LEU A 4 -10.41 -5.67 -5.96
CA LEU A 4 -9.85 -6.43 -4.84
C LEU A 4 -9.16 -7.72 -5.30
N LEU A 5 -9.79 -8.49 -6.20
CA LEU A 5 -9.22 -9.75 -6.68
C LEU A 5 -7.95 -9.59 -7.51
N ASP A 6 -7.59 -8.38 -7.96
CA ASP A 6 -6.31 -8.14 -8.63
C ASP A 6 -5.11 -8.27 -7.66
N PHE A 7 -5.36 -8.25 -6.34
CA PHE A 7 -4.37 -8.53 -5.30
C PHE A 7 -4.23 -10.02 -4.98
N PHE A 8 -5.13 -10.87 -5.46
CA PHE A 8 -5.08 -12.30 -5.18
C PHE A 8 -3.83 -12.93 -5.83
N GLY A 9 -3.04 -13.66 -5.04
CA GLY A 9 -1.83 -14.32 -5.53
C GLY A 9 -0.67 -13.37 -5.84
N LEU A 10 -0.77 -12.09 -5.43
CA LEU A 10 0.28 -11.12 -5.66
C LEU A 10 1.52 -11.47 -4.82
N ALA A 11 2.62 -11.78 -5.51
CA ALA A 11 3.90 -12.10 -4.89
C ALA A 11 4.65 -10.79 -4.58
N ILE A 12 4.52 -10.32 -3.34
CA ILE A 12 5.27 -9.16 -2.86
C ILE A 12 6.59 -9.64 -2.27
N ASP A 13 7.60 -9.72 -3.14
CA ASP A 13 9.00 -9.92 -2.77
C ASP A 13 9.74 -8.62 -3.02
N GLU A 14 9.60 -7.68 -2.08
CA GLU A 14 10.31 -6.40 -2.15
C GLU A 14 11.34 -6.29 -1.03
N ASP A 15 12.58 -6.64 -1.39
CA ASP A 15 13.79 -6.31 -0.62
C ASP A 15 14.06 -4.80 -0.58
N ARG A 16 13.41 -4.02 -1.45
CA ARG A 16 13.63 -2.58 -1.62
C ARG A 16 12.36 -1.80 -1.34
N ALA A 17 12.52 -0.58 -0.85
CA ALA A 17 11.40 0.29 -0.50
C ALA A 17 11.00 1.23 -1.65
N ASP A 18 11.15 0.81 -2.91
CA ASP A 18 10.82 1.64 -4.07
C ASP A 18 9.31 1.59 -4.35
N ILE A 19 8.72 2.63 -4.91
CA ILE A 19 7.31 2.66 -5.31
C ILE A 19 7.11 2.17 -6.75
N ILE A 20 8.14 2.27 -7.60
CA ILE A 20 8.00 1.88 -9.01
C ILE A 20 7.69 0.39 -9.17
N PRO A 21 8.46 -0.54 -8.56
CA PRO A 21 8.18 -1.97 -8.69
C PRO A 21 6.80 -2.34 -8.12
N LEU A 22 6.40 -1.76 -6.98
CA LEU A 22 5.06 -1.90 -6.42
C LEU A 22 3.95 -1.47 -7.39
N MET A 23 4.14 -0.40 -8.18
CA MET A 23 3.16 0.01 -9.19
C MET A 23 3.17 -0.91 -10.41
N GLU A 24 4.31 -1.49 -10.75
CA GLU A 24 4.46 -2.45 -11.86
C GLU A 24 3.76 -3.78 -11.55
N LEU A 25 3.83 -4.26 -10.30
CA LEU A 25 3.13 -5.48 -9.84
C LEU A 25 1.62 -5.44 -10.12
N LEU A 26 1.00 -4.26 -10.03
CA LEU A 26 -0.43 -4.06 -10.29
C LEU A 26 -0.73 -3.52 -11.71
N GLY A 27 0.30 -3.27 -12.52
CA GLY A 27 0.12 -2.64 -13.84
C GLY A 27 -0.42 -1.21 -13.80
N ILE A 28 -0.34 -0.51 -12.66
CA ILE A 28 -0.93 0.82 -12.45
C ILE A 28 0.05 1.97 -12.73
N ASN A 29 1.29 1.67 -13.09
CA ASN A 29 2.35 2.67 -13.29
C ASN A 29 1.92 3.79 -14.25
N GLN A 30 1.36 3.45 -15.41
CA GLN A 30 0.91 4.45 -16.39
C GLN A 30 -0.20 5.35 -15.85
N GLU A 31 -1.15 4.79 -15.11
CA GLU A 31 -2.26 5.53 -14.52
C GLU A 31 -1.76 6.54 -13.47
N ILE A 32 -0.86 6.10 -12.60
CA ILE A 32 -0.26 6.95 -11.55
C ILE A 32 0.64 8.04 -12.15
N GLU A 33 1.50 7.68 -13.11
CA GLU A 33 2.44 8.59 -13.77
C GLU A 33 1.73 9.71 -14.55
N ASN A 34 0.54 9.41 -15.10
CA ASN A 34 -0.27 10.36 -15.85
C ASN A 34 -1.15 11.26 -14.98
N THR A 35 -1.19 11.05 -13.66
CA THR A 35 -1.93 11.97 -12.77
C THR A 35 -1.33 13.38 -12.84
N LYS A 36 -2.20 14.40 -12.82
CA LYS A 36 -1.80 15.82 -12.89
C LYS A 36 -0.74 16.17 -11.84
N VAL A 37 -0.88 15.63 -10.63
CA VAL A 37 0.04 15.88 -9.50
C VAL A 37 1.43 15.32 -9.81
N VAL A 38 1.54 14.03 -10.18
CA VAL A 38 2.82 13.38 -10.48
C VAL A 38 3.46 14.02 -11.71
N THR A 39 2.71 14.22 -12.79
CA THR A 39 3.22 14.87 -14.01
C THR A 39 3.77 16.28 -13.73
N THR A 40 3.07 17.08 -12.92
CA THR A 40 3.51 18.44 -12.59
C THR A 40 4.79 18.42 -11.76
N LEU A 41 4.87 17.56 -10.75
CA LEU A 41 6.05 17.46 -9.89
C LEU A 41 7.27 16.91 -10.64
N LYS A 42 7.08 15.94 -11.53
CA LYS A 42 8.14 15.42 -12.41
C LYS A 42 8.72 16.50 -13.31
N LYS A 43 7.86 17.30 -13.95
CA LYS A 43 8.30 18.38 -14.84
C LYS A 43 9.10 19.46 -14.11
N LYS A 44 8.74 19.75 -12.85
CA LYS A 44 9.38 20.79 -12.05
C LYS A 44 10.67 20.34 -11.35
N ASN A 45 10.72 19.09 -10.91
CA ASN A 45 11.76 18.63 -9.98
C ASN A 45 12.63 17.48 -10.51
N GLY A 46 12.29 16.90 -11.66
CA GLY A 46 12.90 15.68 -12.18
C GLY A 46 12.15 14.42 -11.77
N ARG A 47 12.32 13.34 -12.54
CA ARG A 47 11.58 12.07 -12.37
C ARG A 47 11.88 11.36 -11.05
N ASP A 48 13.10 11.48 -10.58
CA ASP A 48 13.65 10.72 -9.46
C ASP A 48 13.72 11.55 -8.17
N ALA A 49 13.12 12.75 -8.17
CA ALA A 49 13.05 13.59 -6.99
C ALA A 49 12.22 12.92 -5.88
N PRO A 50 12.65 12.97 -4.61
CA PRO A 50 11.93 12.36 -3.48
C PRO A 50 10.46 12.80 -3.40
N ILE A 51 10.16 14.07 -3.70
CA ILE A 51 8.78 14.58 -3.69
C ILE A 51 7.88 13.90 -4.72
N VAL A 52 8.44 13.44 -5.85
CA VAL A 52 7.70 12.66 -6.86
C VAL A 52 7.38 11.27 -6.33
N ALA A 53 8.32 10.63 -5.63
CA ALA A 53 8.05 9.35 -4.98
C ALA A 53 6.93 9.46 -3.94
N VAL A 54 6.94 10.52 -3.11
CA VAL A 54 5.85 10.82 -2.17
C VAL A 54 4.53 10.98 -2.91
N ALA A 55 4.51 11.74 -4.00
CA ALA A 55 3.30 11.95 -4.79
C ALA A 55 2.76 10.65 -5.41
N ARG A 56 3.62 9.78 -5.94
CA ARG A 56 3.23 8.45 -6.45
C ARG A 56 2.55 7.63 -5.35
N ARG A 57 3.17 7.53 -4.17
CA ARG A 57 2.61 6.81 -3.01
C ARG A 57 1.23 7.34 -2.60
N GLN A 58 1.08 8.67 -2.56
CA GLN A 58 -0.20 9.31 -2.28
C GLN A 58 -1.27 8.97 -3.33
N GLN A 59 -0.93 8.94 -4.63
CA GLN A 59 -1.88 8.57 -5.67
C GLN A 59 -2.25 7.07 -5.60
N VAL A 60 -1.29 6.20 -5.32
CA VAL A 60 -1.53 4.77 -5.13
C VAL A 60 -2.49 4.53 -3.97
N LEU A 61 -2.25 5.13 -2.79
CA LEU A 61 -3.17 5.00 -1.65
C LEU A 61 -4.58 5.52 -1.98
N LYS A 62 -4.69 6.63 -2.72
CA LYS A 62 -5.99 7.17 -3.17
C LYS A 62 -6.72 6.23 -4.13
N MET A 63 -5.99 5.57 -5.03
CA MET A 63 -6.54 4.61 -5.97
C MET A 63 -7.11 3.38 -5.26
N ILE A 64 -6.40 2.85 -4.25
CA ILE A 64 -6.82 1.66 -3.50
C ILE A 64 -7.77 1.97 -2.33
N LYS A 65 -8.02 3.26 -2.04
CA LYS A 65 -8.90 3.72 -0.97
C LYS A 65 -10.26 3.01 -0.92
N PRO A 66 -11.00 2.84 -2.04
CA PRO A 66 -12.30 2.18 -1.99
C PRO A 66 -12.21 0.78 -1.38
N MET A 67 -11.22 -0.02 -1.79
CA MET A 67 -11.01 -1.38 -1.31
C MET A 67 -10.53 -1.41 0.15
N LEU A 68 -9.72 -0.44 0.58
CA LEU A 68 -9.35 -0.31 2.00
C LEU A 68 -10.54 0.02 2.90
N ASN A 69 -11.55 0.71 2.38
CA ASN A 69 -12.73 1.11 3.13
C ASN A 69 -13.89 0.10 3.05
N GLU A 70 -13.79 -0.91 2.20
CA GLU A 70 -14.75 -2.01 2.14
C GLU A 70 -14.70 -2.88 3.40
N ASN A 71 -15.80 -3.55 3.72
CA ASN A 71 -15.82 -4.53 4.80
C ASN A 71 -14.90 -5.70 4.44
N MET A 72 -13.95 -5.99 5.31
CA MET A 72 -13.04 -7.13 5.17
C MET A 72 -13.49 -8.28 6.05
N LEU A 73 -13.08 -9.49 5.70
CA LEU A 73 -13.28 -10.67 6.54
C LEU A 73 -12.52 -10.50 7.87
N GLU A 74 -13.01 -11.14 8.92
CA GLU A 74 -12.32 -11.20 10.20
C GLU A 74 -10.96 -11.88 10.05
N HIS A 75 -9.99 -11.51 10.89
CA HIS A 75 -8.67 -12.11 10.83
C HIS A 75 -8.75 -13.61 11.15
N ASP A 76 -8.28 -14.45 10.22
CA ASP A 76 -8.19 -15.90 10.38
C ASP A 76 -6.72 -16.25 10.68
N PRO A 77 -6.37 -16.59 11.94
CA PRO A 77 -5.01 -16.92 12.32
C PRO A 77 -4.52 -18.23 11.69
N ASN A 78 -5.43 -19.10 11.23
CA ASN A 78 -5.11 -20.40 10.66
C ASN A 78 -5.19 -20.40 9.13
N PHE A 79 -5.33 -19.24 8.49
CA PHE A 79 -5.54 -19.15 7.04
C PHE A 79 -4.43 -19.85 6.22
N TYR A 80 -3.18 -19.72 6.66
CA TYR A 80 -2.03 -20.35 6.01
C TYR A 80 -1.75 -21.79 6.47
N ASP A 81 -2.42 -22.25 7.52
CA ASP A 81 -2.31 -23.63 8.02
C ASP A 81 -3.28 -24.59 7.33
N LYS A 82 -4.22 -24.06 6.53
CA LYS A 82 -5.15 -24.87 5.74
C LYS A 82 -4.40 -25.59 4.62
N GLU A 83 -4.75 -26.86 4.40
CA GLU A 83 -4.22 -27.66 3.29
C GLU A 83 -4.51 -27.01 1.92
N ILE A 84 -5.68 -26.38 1.78
CA ILE A 84 -6.08 -25.62 0.60
C ILE A 84 -6.73 -24.31 1.05
N ASN A 85 -6.11 -23.18 0.72
CA ASN A 85 -6.59 -21.82 1.03
C ASN A 85 -6.81 -20.96 -0.24
N THR A 86 -7.09 -21.61 -1.37
CA THR A 86 -7.30 -20.94 -2.67
C THR A 86 -8.51 -21.44 -3.45
N SER A 87 -9.20 -22.47 -2.94
CA SER A 87 -10.26 -23.18 -3.65
C SER A 87 -11.62 -22.50 -3.58
N SER A 88 -11.95 -21.85 -2.46
CA SER A 88 -13.23 -21.17 -2.28
C SER A 88 -13.16 -19.68 -2.62
N GLU A 89 -14.29 -19.08 -2.99
CA GLU A 89 -14.39 -17.62 -3.16
C GLU A 89 -14.05 -16.86 -1.87
N HIS A 90 -14.42 -17.44 -0.72
CA HIS A 90 -14.09 -16.89 0.59
C HIS A 90 -12.57 -16.83 0.81
N ASP A 91 -11.85 -17.92 0.51
CA ASP A 91 -10.40 -17.96 0.71
C ASP A 91 -9.67 -17.05 -0.28
N ARG A 92 -10.13 -16.99 -1.54
CA ARG A 92 -9.58 -16.06 -2.53
C ARG A 92 -9.77 -14.61 -2.13
N ARG A 93 -10.96 -14.28 -1.60
CA ARG A 93 -11.23 -12.95 -1.05
C ARG A 93 -10.32 -12.66 0.13
N TYR A 94 -10.19 -13.57 1.08
CA TYR A 94 -9.33 -13.37 2.25
C TYR A 94 -7.88 -13.12 1.83
N GLY A 95 -7.34 -13.96 0.94
CA GLY A 95 -5.99 -13.79 0.42
C GLY A 95 -5.80 -12.49 -0.35
N ALA A 96 -6.79 -12.06 -1.13
CA ALA A 96 -6.77 -10.77 -1.81
C ALA A 96 -6.78 -9.58 -0.82
N GLU A 97 -7.63 -9.63 0.21
CA GLU A 97 -7.67 -8.63 1.28
C GLU A 97 -6.34 -8.55 2.02
N GLU A 98 -5.72 -9.70 2.32
CA GLU A 98 -4.43 -9.72 3.01
C GLU A 98 -3.32 -9.10 2.16
N LYS A 99 -3.25 -9.44 0.87
CA LYS A 99 -2.29 -8.83 -0.06
C LYS A 99 -2.53 -7.35 -0.31
N LEU A 100 -3.79 -6.91 -0.32
CA LEU A 100 -4.13 -5.49 -0.36
C LEU A 100 -3.60 -4.76 0.88
N LEU A 101 -3.76 -5.33 2.07
CA LEU A 101 -3.28 -4.73 3.33
C LEU A 101 -1.74 -4.68 3.37
N GLU A 102 -1.07 -5.77 2.98
CA GLU A 102 0.38 -5.85 2.86
C GLU A 102 0.91 -4.79 1.88
N TYR A 103 0.31 -4.70 0.69
CA TYR A 103 0.64 -3.71 -0.31
C TYR A 103 0.45 -2.27 0.21
N ALA A 104 -0.69 -1.98 0.83
CA ALA A 104 -0.99 -0.65 1.37
C ALA A 104 0.02 -0.24 2.45
N LEU A 105 0.43 -1.18 3.31
CA LEU A 105 1.39 -0.92 4.37
C LEU A 105 2.80 -0.67 3.81
N LEU A 106 3.23 -1.39 2.78
CA LEU A 106 4.49 -1.13 2.07
C LEU A 106 4.48 0.24 1.38
N VAL A 107 3.38 0.58 0.71
CA VAL A 107 3.21 1.88 0.08
C VAL A 107 3.32 3.00 1.11
N ALA A 108 2.65 2.85 2.26
CA ALA A 108 2.58 3.85 3.31
C ALA A 108 3.87 3.98 4.12
N SER A 109 4.46 2.86 4.54
CA SER A 109 5.63 2.85 5.42
C SER A 109 6.91 3.33 4.76
N THR A 110 6.99 3.27 3.42
CA THR A 110 8.23 3.54 2.67
C THR A 110 9.38 2.61 3.09
N LYS A 111 9.05 1.41 3.60
CA LYS A 111 9.99 0.37 4.03
C LYS A 111 9.86 -0.84 3.11
N SER A 112 10.90 -1.68 3.11
CA SER A 112 10.83 -3.01 2.51
C SER A 112 10.00 -3.94 3.39
N LYS A 113 9.54 -5.05 2.81
CA LYS A 113 8.79 -6.07 3.54
C LYS A 113 9.59 -6.64 4.70
N HIS A 114 10.85 -6.95 4.45
CA HIS A 114 11.77 -7.44 5.48
C HIS A 114 11.81 -6.53 6.72
N ILE A 115 11.95 -5.21 6.51
CA ILE A 115 11.98 -4.24 7.62
C ILE A 115 10.68 -4.24 8.40
N LEU A 116 9.52 -4.31 7.73
CA LEU A 116 8.22 -4.36 8.40
C LEU A 116 8.05 -5.61 9.27
N GLU A 117 8.65 -6.73 8.86
CA GLU A 117 8.62 -8.00 9.60
C GLU A 117 9.61 -8.02 10.77
N THR A 118 10.76 -7.34 10.65
CA THR A 118 11.85 -7.46 11.63
C THR A 118 12.00 -6.31 12.62
N GLU A 119 11.75 -5.05 12.22
CA GLU A 119 12.14 -3.88 13.04
C GLU A 119 11.13 -3.52 14.15
N GLY A 120 9.97 -4.18 14.20
CA GLY A 120 8.92 -3.83 15.15
C GLY A 120 8.42 -2.38 14.99
N GLY A 121 7.42 -1.97 15.78
CA GLY A 121 6.94 -0.58 15.80
C GLY A 121 6.01 -0.16 14.66
N PHE A 122 5.80 -1.00 13.64
CA PHE A 122 4.72 -0.83 12.67
C PHE A 122 3.47 -1.63 13.08
N ILE A 123 2.32 -1.16 12.62
CA ILE A 123 1.06 -1.89 12.79
C ILE A 123 1.13 -3.21 12.01
N SER A 124 0.75 -4.31 12.63
CA SER A 124 0.64 -5.62 11.97
C SER A 124 -0.54 -5.65 10.99
N LEU A 125 -0.54 -6.58 10.03
CA LEU A 125 -1.68 -6.77 9.12
C LEU A 125 -2.97 -7.09 9.86
N LYS A 126 -2.90 -7.86 10.95
CA LYS A 126 -4.04 -8.11 11.84
C LYS A 126 -4.60 -6.79 12.39
N GLN A 127 -3.75 -5.98 13.01
CA GLN A 127 -4.18 -4.71 13.59
C GLN A 127 -4.71 -3.75 12.51
N LEU A 128 -4.11 -3.73 11.31
CA LEU A 128 -4.62 -2.93 10.20
C LEU A 128 -5.98 -3.45 9.71
N ARG A 129 -6.15 -4.77 9.58
CA ARG A 129 -7.43 -5.39 9.23
C ARG A 129 -8.52 -5.01 10.24
N GLU A 130 -8.19 -5.03 11.52
CA GLU A 130 -9.09 -4.72 12.65
C GLU A 130 -9.28 -3.20 12.88
N ALA A 131 -8.45 -2.33 12.28
CA ALA A 131 -8.45 -0.88 12.53
C ALA A 131 -9.79 -0.18 12.20
N ALA A 132 -10.62 -0.79 11.34
CA ALA A 132 -11.90 -0.25 10.89
C ALA A 132 -12.89 0.08 12.03
N PHE A 133 -12.64 -0.38 13.26
CA PHE A 133 -13.43 -0.06 14.43
C PHE A 133 -13.20 1.37 14.97
N LEU A 134 -12.01 1.96 14.80
CA LEU A 134 -11.64 3.27 15.34
C LEU A 134 -11.45 4.33 14.24
N GLU A 135 -10.86 3.95 13.11
CA GLU A 135 -10.58 4.81 11.96
C GLU A 135 -10.55 3.97 10.68
N THR A 136 -10.65 4.57 9.49
CA THR A 136 -10.59 3.75 8.27
C THR A 136 -9.16 3.23 8.05
N ARG A 137 -9.03 2.03 7.45
CA ARG A 137 -7.72 1.47 7.05
C ARG A 137 -6.95 2.43 6.14
N PHE A 138 -7.67 3.16 5.29
CA PHE A 138 -7.09 4.23 4.49
C PHE A 138 -6.48 5.34 5.35
N ASP A 139 -7.22 5.85 6.35
CA ASP A 139 -6.73 6.92 7.22
C ASP A 139 -5.47 6.48 7.96
N ARG A 140 -5.46 5.25 8.49
CA ARG A 140 -4.26 4.66 9.12
C ARG A 140 -3.04 4.64 8.18
N CYS A 141 -3.23 4.16 6.95
CA CYS A 141 -2.16 4.16 5.95
C CYS A 141 -1.72 5.58 5.58
N TRP A 142 -2.66 6.51 5.51
CA TRP A 142 -2.39 7.92 5.18
C TRP A 142 -1.59 8.63 6.27
N GLU A 143 -1.90 8.36 7.54
CA GLU A 143 -1.15 8.85 8.69
C GLU A 143 0.29 8.32 8.71
N ILE A 144 0.46 7.01 8.48
CA ILE A 144 1.79 6.38 8.36
C ILE A 144 2.57 7.07 7.24
N LEU A 145 2.00 7.18 6.04
CA LEU A 145 2.67 7.84 4.91
C LEU A 145 3.05 9.30 5.23
N SER A 146 2.13 10.04 5.85
CA SER A 146 2.35 11.44 6.22
C SER A 146 3.50 11.57 7.22
N SER A 147 3.55 10.71 8.23
CA SER A 147 4.64 10.65 9.22
C SER A 147 5.98 10.34 8.56
N GLN A 148 6.03 9.29 7.73
CA GLN A 148 7.27 8.85 7.06
C GLN A 148 7.79 9.88 6.06
N THR A 149 6.91 10.64 5.40
CA THR A 149 7.28 11.56 4.32
C THR A 149 7.28 13.04 4.74
N HIS A 150 6.94 13.36 5.99
CA HIS A 150 6.84 14.73 6.49
C HIS A 150 8.12 15.53 6.21
N HIS A 151 9.28 14.96 6.52
CA HIS A 151 10.58 15.62 6.32
C HIS A 151 10.84 16.00 4.85
N ILE A 152 10.43 15.16 3.88
CA ILE A 152 10.55 15.43 2.44
C ILE A 152 9.62 16.58 2.05
N VAL A 153 8.36 16.52 2.49
CA VAL A 153 7.35 17.53 2.16
C VAL A 153 7.72 18.89 2.79
N SER A 154 8.21 18.90 4.03
CA SER A 154 8.67 20.11 4.70
C SER A 154 9.89 20.72 4.02
N ALA A 155 10.87 19.90 3.61
CA ALA A 155 12.04 20.38 2.86
C ALA A 155 11.61 21.00 1.52
N PHE A 156 10.68 20.34 0.82
CA PHE A 156 10.17 20.82 -0.46
C PHE A 156 9.39 22.14 -0.35
N ARG A 157 8.65 22.38 0.74
CA ARG A 157 7.90 23.65 0.94
C ARG A 157 8.78 24.85 1.28
N LYS A 158 10.02 24.62 1.72
CA LYS A 158 10.96 25.67 2.13
C LYS A 158 11.90 26.12 1.00
N GLY A 159 12.02 25.34 -0.07
CA GLY A 159 12.75 25.69 -1.29
C GLY A 159 11.82 26.30 -2.33
#